data_AF-A0A2L0H1B5-F1
#
_entry.id   AF-A0A2L0H1B5-F1
#
_cell.length_a   1.000
_cell.length_b   1.000
_cell.length_c   1.000
_cell.angle_alpha   90.00
_cell.angle_beta   90.00
_cell.angle_gamma   90.00
#
_symmetry.space_group_name_H-M   'P 1'
#
loop_
_entity.id
_entity.type
_entity.pdbx_description
1 polymer ?
#
loop_
_entity_poly.entity_id
_entity_poly.type
_entity_poly.pdbx_seq_one_letter_code
_entity_poly.pdbx_strand_id
1 'polypeptide(L)'
;MRSLIIPLVILGLPIAEIAGFVVVGRELGLAMTLLLVLVSGVAGVLLLRIQGLGTLRRVQEAARAGKDPGPDLLGGALIFVAAILLIVPGFITDIAGVIFFLPPVRRAISSFLQTRLTILTTGSGFYSGGRGSDRPRGPTIIDLDTDEFSRRNDDENGPSPPGNRISG
;
A
#
# COMPACT_ATOMS: atom_id res chain seq x y z
N MET A 1 7.64 1.23 -28.06
CA MET A 1 6.91 2.53 -28.15
C MET A 1 6.21 2.95 -26.85
N ARG A 2 5.78 2.01 -25.97
CA ARG A 2 5.11 2.34 -24.69
C ARG A 2 6.01 2.94 -23.58
N SER A 3 7.32 2.74 -23.65
CA SER A 3 8.29 3.16 -22.61
C SER A 3 8.68 4.64 -22.66
N LEU A 4 8.32 5.37 -23.71
CA LEU A 4 8.69 6.79 -23.88
C LEU A 4 7.73 7.76 -23.16
N ILE A 5 6.57 7.29 -22.71
CA ILE A 5 5.56 8.14 -22.07
C ILE A 5 6.05 8.59 -20.68
N ILE A 6 6.65 7.69 -19.90
CA ILE A 6 7.14 7.99 -18.55
C ILE A 6 8.20 9.12 -18.55
N PRO A 7 9.30 9.05 -19.33
CA PRO A 7 10.28 10.12 -19.35
C PRO A 7 9.70 11.43 -19.92
N LEU A 8 8.78 11.35 -20.88
CA LEU A 8 8.10 12.52 -21.42
C LEU A 8 7.28 13.25 -20.35
N VAL A 9 6.52 12.52 -19.53
CA VAL A 9 5.73 13.11 -18.44
C VAL A 9 6.64 13.68 -17.36
N ILE A 10 7.69 12.95 -16.96
CA ILE A 10 8.64 13.41 -15.94
C ILE A 10 9.34 14.70 -16.34
N LEU A 11 9.71 14.85 -17.61
CA LEU A 11 10.36 16.08 -18.11
C LEU A 11 9.34 17.18 -18.47
N GLY A 12 8.21 16.80 -19.05
CA GLY A 12 7.18 17.73 -19.53
C GLY A 12 6.40 18.40 -18.40
N LEU A 13 6.15 17.68 -17.31
CA LEU A 13 5.42 18.20 -16.15
C LEU A 13 6.11 19.43 -15.52
N PRO A 14 7.40 19.42 -15.13
CA PRO A 14 8.04 20.60 -14.56
C PRO A 14 8.13 21.77 -15.56
N ILE A 15 8.26 21.50 -16.86
CA ILE A 15 8.20 22.55 -17.89
C ILE A 15 6.81 23.20 -17.91
N ALA A 16 5.75 22.38 -17.85
CA ALA A 16 4.38 22.86 -17.78
C ALA A 16 4.11 23.65 -16.49
N GLU A 17 4.70 23.24 -15.37
CA GLU A 17 4.62 24.00 -14.11
C GLU A 17 5.25 25.37 -14.23
N ILE A 18 6.48 25.46 -14.75
CA ILE A 18 7.16 26.75 -14.96
C ILE A 18 6.33 27.65 -15.88
N ALA A 19 5.77 27.10 -16.97
CA ALA A 19 4.88 27.84 -17.84
C ALA A 19 3.63 28.36 -17.09
N GLY A 20 3.02 27.52 -16.24
CA GLY A 20 1.91 27.91 -15.38
C GLY A 20 2.27 29.05 -14.42
N PHE A 21 3.43 28.97 -13.75
CA PHE A 21 3.94 30.03 -12.88
C PHE A 21 4.12 31.35 -13.61
N VAL A 22 4.65 31.31 -14.84
CA VAL A 22 4.83 32.51 -15.66
C VAL A 22 3.48 33.12 -16.04
N VAL A 23 2.51 32.31 -16.47
CA VAL A 23 1.18 32.80 -16.86
C VAL A 23 0.48 33.44 -15.66
N VAL A 24 0.40 32.73 -14.53
CA VAL A 24 -0.28 33.26 -13.34
C VAL A 24 0.48 34.44 -12.74
N GLY A 25 1.81 34.41 -12.75
CA GLY A 25 2.66 35.51 -12.31
C GLY A 25 2.48 36.78 -13.15
N ARG A 26 2.14 36.65 -14.44
CA ARG A 26 1.82 37.80 -15.30
C ARG A 26 0.44 38.40 -15.00
N GLU A 27 -0.54 37.57 -14.68
CA GLU A 27 -1.93 38.01 -14.41
C GLU A 27 -2.11 38.54 -12.97
N LEU A 28 -1.55 37.85 -11.98
CA LEU A 28 -1.73 38.15 -10.55
C LEU A 28 -0.54 38.90 -9.92
N GLY A 29 0.62 38.90 -10.58
CA GLY A 29 1.87 39.42 -10.04
C GLY A 29 2.63 38.40 -9.18
N LEU A 30 3.93 38.65 -9.02
CA LEU A 30 4.85 37.75 -8.30
C LEU A 30 4.46 37.56 -6.82
N ALA A 31 4.12 38.64 -6.12
CA ALA A 31 3.79 38.58 -4.70
C ALA A 31 2.57 37.71 -4.41
N MET A 32 1.50 37.83 -5.21
CA MET A 32 0.31 37.00 -5.08
C MET A 32 0.58 35.55 -5.44
N THR A 33 1.41 35.32 -6.47
CA THR A 33 1.82 33.96 -6.87
C THR A 33 2.60 33.25 -5.76
N LEU A 34 3.55 33.94 -5.13
CA LEU A 34 4.29 33.41 -3.98
C LEU A 34 3.38 33.15 -2.76
N LEU A 35 2.39 34.02 -2.53
CA LEU A 35 1.40 33.80 -1.49
C LEU A 35 0.56 32.54 -1.75
N LEU A 36 0.11 32.32 -2.99
CA LEU A 36 -0.63 31.12 -3.37
C LEU A 36 0.20 29.85 -3.14
N VAL A 37 1.46 29.86 -3.56
CA VAL A 37 2.42 28.77 -3.32
C VAL A 37 2.61 28.49 -1.83
N LEU A 38 2.74 29.54 -1.02
CA LEU A 38 2.89 29.38 0.42
C LEU A 38 1.62 28.77 1.04
N VAL A 39 0.45 29.27 0.63
CA VAL A 39 -0.85 28.78 1.11
C VAL A 39 -1.05 27.32 0.72
N SER A 40 -0.73 26.93 -0.53
CA SER A 40 -0.86 25.54 -0.97
C SER A 40 0.10 24.62 -0.22
N GLY A 41 1.37 25.03 -0.05
CA GLY A 41 2.34 24.27 0.75
C GLY A 41 1.90 24.09 2.20
N VAL A 42 1.43 25.16 2.86
CA VAL A 42 0.89 25.08 4.23
C VAL A 42 -0.33 24.16 4.28
N ALA A 43 -1.24 24.28 3.31
CA ALA A 43 -2.39 23.39 3.22
C ALA A 43 -1.92 21.93 3.10
N GLY A 44 -0.92 21.63 2.27
CA GLY A 44 -0.40 20.27 2.08
C GLY A 44 0.16 19.67 3.36
N VAL A 45 0.93 20.46 4.11
CA VAL A 45 1.45 20.07 5.44
C VAL A 45 0.31 19.84 6.43
N LEU A 46 -0.69 20.72 6.46
CA LEU A 46 -1.86 20.58 7.34
C LEU A 46 -2.67 19.33 7.00
N LEU A 47 -2.87 19.03 5.71
CA LEU A 47 -3.55 17.83 5.26
C LEU A 47 -2.81 16.58 5.73
N LEU A 48 -1.49 16.53 5.56
CA LEU A 48 -0.67 15.42 6.04
C LEU A 48 -0.77 15.26 7.56
N ARG A 49 -0.72 16.36 8.31
CA ARG A 49 -0.78 16.34 9.78
C ARG A 49 -2.14 15.88 10.29
N ILE A 50 -3.23 16.43 9.76
CA ILE A 50 -4.59 16.17 10.27
C ILE A 50 -5.08 14.80 9.78
N GLN A 51 -5.00 14.55 8.48
CA GLN A 51 -5.58 13.34 7.87
C GLN A 51 -4.61 12.15 7.87
N GLY A 52 -3.31 12.39 7.75
CA GLY A 52 -2.31 11.33 7.84
C GLY A 52 -2.31 10.64 9.21
N LEU A 53 -2.32 11.43 10.30
CA LEU A 53 -2.41 10.89 11.67
C LEU A 53 -3.73 10.15 11.92
N GLY A 54 -4.85 10.70 11.45
CA GLY A 54 -6.15 10.06 11.58
C GLY A 54 -6.22 8.71 10.86
N THR A 55 -5.60 8.61 9.68
CA THR A 55 -5.58 7.37 8.90
C THR A 55 -4.66 6.32 9.54
N LEU A 56 -3.49 6.73 10.04
CA LEU A 56 -2.58 5.83 10.74
C LEU A 56 -3.22 5.21 11.99
N ARG A 57 -4.03 5.98 12.73
CA ARG A 57 -4.80 5.46 13.87
C ARG A 57 -5.80 4.39 13.46
N ARG A 58 -6.56 4.61 12.39
CA ARG A 58 -7.52 3.62 11.85
C ARG A 58 -6.83 2.34 11.39
N VAL A 59 -5.70 2.47 10.70
CA VAL A 59 -4.87 1.31 10.30
C VAL A 59 -4.41 0.53 11.53
N GLN A 60 -3.92 1.20 12.57
CA GLN A 60 -3.52 0.54 13.82
C GLN A 60 -4.71 -0.13 14.53
N GLU A 61 -5.88 0.52 14.56
CA GLU A 61 -7.11 -0.03 15.15
C GLU A 61 -7.61 -1.25 14.38
N ALA A 62 -7.62 -1.21 13.05
CA ALA A 62 -7.99 -2.33 12.19
C ALA A 62 -7.06 -3.52 12.41
N ALA A 63 -5.74 -3.27 12.43
CA ALA A 63 -4.74 -4.31 12.69
C ALA A 63 -4.90 -4.94 14.09
N ARG A 64 -5.12 -4.12 15.13
CA ARG A 64 -5.38 -4.62 16.50
C ARG A 64 -6.69 -5.39 16.62
N ALA A 65 -7.70 -5.02 15.83
CA ALA A 65 -9.00 -5.70 15.79
C ALA A 65 -9.00 -6.97 14.92
N GLY A 66 -7.87 -7.35 14.32
CA GLY A 66 -7.79 -8.48 13.39
C GLY A 66 -8.59 -8.29 12.10
N LYS A 67 -8.92 -7.05 11.74
CA LYS A 67 -9.61 -6.70 10.49
C LYS A 67 -8.57 -6.40 9.40
N ASP A 68 -8.92 -6.64 8.15
CA ASP A 68 -8.06 -6.32 7.01
C ASP A 68 -7.80 -4.79 6.92
N PRO A 69 -6.54 -4.34 7.07
CA PRO A 69 -6.20 -2.91 7.00
C PRO A 69 -6.04 -2.40 5.56
N GLY A 70 -6.15 -3.26 4.53
CA GLY A 70 -5.92 -2.90 3.12
C GLY A 70 -6.65 -1.64 2.64
N PRO A 71 -7.97 -1.48 2.88
CA PRO A 71 -8.71 -0.29 2.46
C PRO A 71 -8.23 1.02 3.11
N ASP A 72 -7.89 0.97 4.41
CA ASP A 72 -7.41 2.13 5.15
C ASP A 72 -5.98 2.50 4.77
N LEU A 73 -5.13 1.51 4.46
CA LEU A 73 -3.78 1.71 3.94
C LEU A 73 -3.80 2.40 2.57
N LEU A 74 -4.66 1.94 1.65
CA LEU A 74 -4.80 2.53 0.32
C LEU A 74 -5.31 3.97 0.41
N GLY A 75 -6.27 4.20 1.30
CA GLY A 75 -6.71 5.53 1.66
C GLY A 75 -5.55 6.41 2.15
N GLY A 76 -4.77 5.93 3.12
CA GLY A 76 -3.65 6.67 3.69
C GLY A 76 -2.59 7.03 2.65
N ALA A 77 -2.27 6.09 1.76
CA ALA A 77 -1.34 6.30 0.65
C ALA A 77 -1.82 7.41 -0.30
N LEU A 78 -3.11 7.45 -0.65
CA LEU A 78 -3.67 8.51 -1.49
C LEU A 78 -3.61 9.89 -0.82
N ILE A 79 -3.82 9.96 0.51
CA ILE A 79 -3.66 11.22 1.26
C ILE A 79 -2.20 11.67 1.24
N PHE A 80 -1.27 10.74 1.42
CA PHE A 80 0.16 11.04 1.42
C PHE A 80 0.63 11.57 0.07
N VAL A 81 0.21 10.91 -1.02
CA VAL A 81 0.49 11.35 -2.39
C VAL A 81 -0.12 12.74 -2.64
N ALA A 82 -1.40 12.94 -2.31
CA ALA A 82 -2.05 14.25 -2.46
C ALA A 82 -1.33 15.36 -1.68
N ALA A 83 -0.88 15.07 -0.46
CA ALA A 83 -0.15 16.02 0.37
C ALA A 83 1.23 16.35 -0.22
N ILE A 84 1.99 15.36 -0.70
CA ILE A 84 3.28 15.61 -1.37
C ILE A 84 3.09 16.47 -2.62
N LEU A 85 2.06 16.17 -3.43
CA LEU A 85 1.74 16.94 -4.63
C LEU A 85 1.40 18.41 -4.32
N LEU A 86 0.83 18.69 -3.14
CA LEU A 86 0.50 20.04 -2.69
C LEU A 86 1.66 20.75 -1.99
N ILE A 87 2.59 19.99 -1.40
CA ILE A 87 3.77 20.52 -0.71
C ILE A 87 4.82 21.00 -1.72
N VAL A 88 5.01 20.25 -2.80
CA VAL A 88 5.90 20.66 -3.91
C VAL A 88 5.07 21.58 -4.81
N PRO A 89 5.27 22.91 -4.74
CA PRO A 89 4.35 23.82 -5.39
C PRO A 89 4.47 23.70 -6.91
N GLY A 90 3.34 23.40 -7.54
CA GLY A 90 3.16 23.45 -8.98
C GLY A 90 1.71 23.79 -9.25
N PHE A 91 1.42 24.77 -10.10
CA PHE A 91 0.03 25.12 -10.41
C PHE A 91 -0.79 23.93 -10.89
N ILE A 92 -0.21 23.05 -11.70
CA ILE A 92 -0.91 21.88 -12.23
C ILE A 92 -0.95 20.77 -11.17
N THR A 93 0.17 20.49 -10.49
CA THR A 93 0.24 19.52 -9.39
C THR A 93 -0.62 19.90 -8.19
N ASP A 94 -0.80 21.19 -7.91
CA ASP A 94 -1.65 21.69 -6.82
C ASP A 94 -3.12 21.39 -7.14
N ILE A 95 -3.56 21.64 -8.37
CA ILE A 95 -4.91 21.27 -8.82
C ILE A 95 -5.10 19.75 -8.73
N ALA A 96 -4.13 18.98 -9.20
CA ALA A 96 -4.17 17.52 -9.12
C ALA A 96 -4.20 17.04 -7.65
N GLY A 97 -3.39 17.64 -6.77
CA GLY A 97 -3.31 17.34 -5.35
C GLY A 97 -4.64 17.61 -4.64
N VAL A 98 -5.28 18.74 -4.93
CA VAL A 98 -6.64 19.05 -4.45
C VAL A 98 -7.65 18.03 -4.97
N ILE A 99 -7.60 17.64 -6.24
CA ILE A 99 -8.51 16.63 -6.80
C ILE A 99 -8.32 15.27 -6.11
N PHE A 100 -7.07 14.83 -5.90
CA PHE A 100 -6.79 13.57 -5.18
C PHE A 100 -7.21 13.61 -3.72
N PHE A 101 -7.21 14.80 -3.12
CA PHE A 101 -7.67 15.00 -1.76
C PHE A 101 -9.18 14.77 -1.61
N LEU A 102 -9.99 15.04 -2.65
CA LEU A 102 -11.44 14.92 -2.57
C LEU A 102 -11.87 13.47 -2.24
N PRO A 103 -12.69 13.26 -1.18
CA PRO A 103 -13.23 11.94 -0.81
C PRO A 103 -13.86 11.13 -1.95
N PRO A 104 -14.65 11.72 -2.89
CA PRO A 104 -15.23 10.95 -4.00
C PRO A 104 -14.16 10.38 -4.94
N VAL A 105 -13.08 11.11 -5.20
CA VAL A 105 -11.98 10.66 -6.06
C VAL A 105 -11.25 9.49 -5.40
N ARG A 106 -11.00 9.59 -4.09
CA ARG A 106 -10.37 8.51 -3.31
C ARG A 106 -11.19 7.23 -3.33
N ARG A 107 -12.52 7.34 -3.17
CA ARG A 107 -13.43 6.19 -3.25
C ARG A 107 -13.39 5.55 -4.64
N ALA A 108 -13.48 6.35 -5.71
CA ALA A 108 -13.44 5.86 -7.09
C ALA A 108 -12.11 5.14 -7.42
N ILE A 109 -10.98 5.69 -6.99
CA ILE A 109 -9.66 5.06 -7.18
C ILE A 109 -9.58 3.76 -6.38
N SER A 110 -10.02 3.78 -5.11
CA SER A 110 -9.97 2.59 -4.27
C SER A 110 -10.81 1.43 -4.82
N SER A 111 -12.02 1.71 -5.32
CA SER A 111 -12.85 0.69 -5.98
C SER A 111 -12.22 0.18 -7.26
N PHE A 112 -11.63 1.06 -8.07
CA PHE A 112 -10.99 0.67 -9.33
C PHE A 112 -9.73 -0.17 -9.10
N LEU A 113 -8.93 0.14 -8.07
CA LEU A 113 -7.75 -0.63 -7.70
C LEU A 113 -8.14 -1.99 -7.12
N GLN A 114 -9.15 -2.05 -6.26
CA GLN A 114 -9.64 -3.33 -5.71
C GLN A 114 -10.07 -4.28 -6.84
N THR A 115 -10.85 -3.81 -7.82
CA THR A 115 -11.28 -4.65 -8.95
C THR A 115 -10.12 -5.18 -9.80
N ARG A 116 -8.98 -4.49 -9.84
CA ARG A 116 -7.80 -4.91 -10.64
C ARG A 116 -6.75 -5.69 -9.84
N LEU A 117 -6.70 -5.54 -8.52
CA LEU A 117 -5.71 -6.17 -7.65
C LEU A 117 -6.17 -7.52 -7.08
N THR A 118 -7.46 -7.88 -7.18
CA THR A 118 -7.98 -9.21 -6.80
C THR A 118 -7.38 -10.39 -7.59
N ILE A 119 -6.55 -10.14 -8.61
CA ILE A 119 -5.89 -11.20 -9.40
C ILE A 119 -4.46 -11.52 -8.89
N LEU A 120 -3.90 -10.75 -7.94
CA LEU A 120 -2.50 -10.92 -7.49
C LEU A 120 -2.30 -11.14 -5.98
N THR A 121 -3.38 -11.27 -5.19
CA THR A 121 -3.29 -11.47 -3.72
C THR A 121 -3.67 -12.88 -3.29
N THR A 122 -3.11 -13.89 -3.96
CA THR A 122 -3.05 -15.27 -3.43
C THR A 122 -1.69 -15.58 -2.77
N GLY A 123 -0.75 -14.62 -2.69
CA GLY A 123 0.64 -14.95 -2.34
C GLY A 123 1.44 -13.93 -1.53
N SER A 124 0.82 -13.08 -0.71
CA SER A 124 1.59 -12.24 0.22
C SER A 124 0.91 -12.15 1.58
N GLY A 125 0.95 -13.25 2.32
CA GLY A 125 0.75 -13.25 3.76
C GLY A 125 1.84 -12.38 4.39
N PHE A 126 1.45 -11.22 4.89
CA PHE A 126 2.28 -10.46 5.81
C PHE A 126 2.42 -11.30 7.08
N TYR A 127 3.55 -12.00 7.21
CA TYR A 127 3.92 -12.73 8.42
C TYR A 127 3.90 -11.76 9.60
N SER A 128 2.89 -11.98 10.44
CA SER A 128 2.74 -11.50 11.81
C SER A 128 3.99 -11.86 12.63
N GLY A 129 4.94 -10.92 12.72
CA GLY A 129 6.07 -10.99 13.65
C GLY A 129 5.65 -10.42 15.01
N GLY A 130 4.93 -11.22 15.80
CA GLY A 130 4.36 -10.80 17.09
C GLY A 130 4.56 -11.83 18.20
N ARG A 131 5.73 -11.78 18.83
CA ARG A 131 6.05 -12.03 20.26
C ARG A 131 5.00 -12.78 21.11
N GLY A 132 5.36 -13.99 21.52
CA GLY A 132 5.12 -14.57 22.85
C GLY A 132 3.67 -14.82 23.28
N SER A 133 3.22 -16.07 23.15
CA SER A 133 2.36 -16.68 24.17
C SER A 133 2.44 -18.20 24.08
N ASP A 134 2.90 -18.81 25.17
CA ASP A 134 2.74 -20.22 25.47
C ASP A 134 1.27 -20.65 25.31
N ARG A 135 1.01 -21.68 24.49
CA ARG A 135 -0.18 -22.52 24.63
C ARG A 135 0.11 -23.97 24.19
N PRO A 136 -0.47 -24.98 24.86
CA PRO A 136 0.01 -26.35 24.85
C PRO A 136 -0.60 -27.19 23.70
N ARG A 137 0.22 -28.12 23.18
CA ARG A 137 -0.10 -29.37 22.48
C ARG A 137 -1.51 -29.48 21.85
N GLY A 138 -1.63 -29.03 20.61
CA GLY A 138 -2.49 -29.62 19.58
C GLY A 138 -1.61 -30.20 18.47
N PRO A 139 -2.10 -31.14 17.64
CA PRO A 139 -1.31 -31.70 16.55
C PRO A 139 -0.92 -30.58 15.58
N THR A 140 0.39 -30.41 15.38
CA THR A 140 0.95 -29.48 14.40
C THR A 140 0.51 -29.91 13.02
N ILE A 141 -0.45 -29.18 12.43
CA ILE A 141 -0.84 -29.36 11.04
C ILE A 141 0.21 -28.61 10.23
N ILE A 142 1.05 -29.38 9.53
CA ILE A 142 2.03 -28.86 8.59
C ILE A 142 1.40 -29.05 7.21
N ASP A 143 0.89 -27.98 6.63
CA ASP A 143 0.45 -27.97 5.24
C ASP A 143 1.69 -28.01 4.36
N LEU A 144 1.94 -29.16 3.75
CA LEU A 144 3.01 -29.34 2.77
C LEU A 144 2.51 -28.89 1.40
N ASP A 145 3.28 -28.04 0.74
CA ASP A 145 3.09 -27.74 -0.67
C ASP A 145 3.33 -29.01 -1.50
N THR A 146 2.64 -29.13 -2.64
CA THR A 146 2.70 -30.31 -3.52
C THR A 146 4.13 -30.69 -3.93
N ASP A 147 5.04 -29.73 -3.86
CA ASP A 147 6.43 -29.82 -4.28
C ASP A 147 7.38 -30.33 -3.17
N GLU A 148 6.94 -30.31 -1.90
CA GLU A 148 7.70 -30.78 -0.73
C GLU A 148 7.45 -32.27 -0.42
N PHE A 149 6.49 -32.88 -1.11
CA PHE A 149 6.19 -34.31 -0.94
C PHE A 149 7.19 -35.20 -1.67
N SER A 150 8.18 -35.73 -0.94
CA SER A 150 9.06 -36.80 -1.42
C SER A 150 8.72 -38.13 -0.76
N ARG A 151 8.21 -39.10 -1.54
CA ARG A 151 8.06 -40.49 -1.09
C ARG A 151 9.44 -41.12 -1.00
N ARG A 152 9.96 -41.20 0.22
CA ARG A 152 11.15 -42.01 0.48
C ARG A 152 10.76 -43.49 0.38
N ASN A 153 11.06 -44.11 -0.75
CA ASN A 153 10.99 -45.56 -0.92
C ASN A 153 12.21 -46.17 -0.22
N ASP A 154 12.15 -46.27 1.11
CA ASP A 154 13.07 -47.13 1.87
C ASP A 154 12.49 -48.55 1.86
N ASP A 155 12.52 -49.20 0.70
CA ASP A 155 12.54 -50.66 0.68
C ASP A 155 13.99 -51.08 0.98
N GLU A 156 14.13 -52.12 1.80
CA GLU A 156 15.39 -52.82 2.11
C GLU A 156 16.18 -52.31 3.34
N ASN A 157 15.66 -52.63 4.55
CA ASN A 157 16.38 -52.97 5.82
C ASN A 157 15.75 -52.41 7.12
N GLY A 158 14.45 -52.61 7.32
CA GLY A 158 13.80 -52.44 8.63
C GLY A 158 13.71 -53.75 9.42
N PRO A 159 13.88 -53.77 10.75
CA PRO A 159 13.86 -55.01 11.55
C PRO A 159 12.48 -55.66 11.56
N SER A 160 12.42 -56.97 11.34
CA SER A 160 11.18 -57.75 11.27
C SER A 160 10.34 -57.67 12.56
N PRO A 161 8.99 -57.65 12.47
CA PRO A 161 8.13 -57.58 13.65
C PRO A 161 8.17 -58.89 14.46
N PRO A 162 8.02 -58.84 15.80
CA PRO A 162 8.02 -60.04 16.63
C PRO A 162 6.74 -60.85 16.41
N GLY A 163 6.90 -62.17 16.20
CA GLY A 163 5.81 -63.11 15.96
C GLY A 163 4.91 -63.29 17.17
N ASN A 164 3.61 -63.09 16.96
CA ASN A 164 2.57 -63.29 17.98
C ASN A 164 2.32 -64.79 18.21
N ARG A 165 2.80 -65.35 19.34
CA ARG A 165 2.39 -66.68 19.80
C ARG A 165 1.15 -66.55 20.67
N ILE A 166 0.00 -66.91 20.10
CA ILE A 166 -1.21 -67.17 20.88
C ILE A 166 -1.10 -68.62 21.39
N SER A 167 -0.87 -68.77 22.70
CA SER A 167 -0.93 -70.05 23.39
C SER A 167 -2.38 -70.49 23.56
N GLY A 168 -2.68 -71.69 23.10
CA GLY A 168 -3.83 -72.52 23.46
C GLY A 168 -3.35 -73.92 23.74
#